data_AF-A0A8I1PC87-F1
#
_entry.id   AF-A0A8I1PC87-F1
#
_cell.length_a   1.000
_cell.length_b   1.000
_cell.length_c   1.000
_cell.angle_alpha   90.00
_cell.angle_beta   90.00
_cell.angle_gamma   90.00
#
_symmetry.space_group_name_H-M   'P 1'
#
loop_
_entity.id
_entity.type
_entity.pdbx_description
1 polymer ?
#
loop_
_entity_poly.entity_id
_entity_poly.type
_entity_poly.pdbx_seq_one_letter_code
_entity_poly.pdbx_strand_id
1 'polypeptide(L)'
;MVRHSFDDVGGARSGAKAHFPRELSPLVAFIVCIAAVISPLSSAVAHSYKLGSISIGHVWAPPPADGADELPVYGAILNQGENTATLAGASTPVAGNVRLRRREGNDVSWPESITLVPNKPFGLAKWREHLWVTGLKSPVKAGDTFELTLDFGTKGKVATTVIVEDEAGH
;
A
#
# COMPACT_ATOMS: atom_id res chain seq x y z
N MET A 1 32.13 -9.83 77.13
CA MET A 1 32.62 -11.20 76.82
C MET A 1 32.24 -11.48 75.36
N VAL A 2 32.95 -10.82 74.44
CA VAL A 2 34.16 -11.29 73.73
C VAL A 2 33.78 -12.30 72.66
N ARG A 3 34.00 -11.94 71.38
CA ARG A 3 34.88 -12.71 70.48
C ARG A 3 35.06 -12.01 69.12
N HIS A 4 36.35 -11.79 68.79
CA HIS A 4 36.98 -11.77 67.45
C HIS A 4 36.65 -10.58 66.53
N SER A 5 37.56 -10.01 65.72
CA SER A 5 38.88 -10.43 65.21
C SER A 5 39.57 -9.14 64.71
N PHE A 6 40.83 -8.84 65.06
CA PHE A 6 42.11 -9.31 64.49
C PHE A 6 42.53 -8.60 63.18
N ASP A 7 43.42 -7.62 63.41
CA ASP A 7 44.62 -7.14 62.70
C ASP A 7 44.82 -7.28 61.17
N ASP A 8 44.94 -6.11 60.56
CA ASP A 8 46.13 -5.50 59.93
C ASP A 8 47.28 -6.35 59.33
N VAL A 9 47.56 -6.02 58.06
CA VAL A 9 48.85 -5.92 57.33
C VAL A 9 49.86 -7.07 57.40
N GLY A 10 50.09 -7.66 56.21
CA GLY A 10 51.32 -8.36 55.86
C GLY A 10 51.77 -7.94 54.46
N GLY A 11 52.86 -7.17 54.39
CA GLY A 11 53.49 -6.76 53.14
C GLY A 11 54.51 -7.78 52.62
N ALA A 12 54.69 -7.71 51.29
CA ALA A 12 55.97 -7.65 50.59
C ALA A 12 56.42 -8.86 49.72
N ARG A 13 57.13 -8.44 48.65
CA ARG A 13 58.22 -9.10 47.87
C ARG A 13 57.74 -10.04 46.76
N SER A 14 57.85 -9.63 45.49
CA SER A 14 59.05 -9.58 44.63
C SER A 14 59.43 -10.94 44.03
N GLY A 15 59.49 -11.01 42.70
CA GLY A 15 60.52 -11.81 42.02
C GLY A 15 60.05 -12.92 41.07
N ALA A 16 60.25 -12.65 39.77
CA ALA A 16 60.86 -13.54 38.76
C ALA A 16 60.14 -14.79 38.18
N LYS A 17 59.76 -14.63 36.90
CA LYS A 17 60.08 -15.44 35.69
C LYS A 17 60.22 -16.98 35.78
N ALA A 18 59.43 -17.70 34.97
CA ALA A 18 59.80 -18.88 34.16
C ALA A 18 58.61 -19.28 33.27
N HIS A 19 58.76 -19.32 31.94
CA HIS A 19 59.04 -20.48 31.07
C HIS A 19 57.79 -21.30 30.68
N PHE A 20 57.53 -21.38 29.37
CA PHE A 20 56.38 -22.05 28.71
C PHE A 20 56.47 -23.59 28.80
N PRO A 21 55.32 -24.30 28.79
CA PRO A 21 54.97 -25.02 27.56
C PRO A 21 53.46 -25.09 27.20
N ARG A 22 53.28 -25.50 25.95
CA ARG A 22 52.10 -25.73 25.10
C ARG A 22 51.15 -26.82 25.62
N GLU A 23 49.85 -26.53 25.75
CA GLU A 23 48.77 -27.54 25.81
C GLU A 23 47.46 -26.98 25.20
N LEU A 24 46.70 -27.85 24.52
CA LEU A 24 45.56 -27.58 23.64
C LEU A 24 44.20 -27.53 24.39
N SER A 25 43.36 -26.56 23.97
CA SER A 25 41.88 -26.61 23.85
C SER A 25 41.00 -26.60 25.13
N PRO A 26 39.68 -26.30 24.99
CA PRO A 26 39.01 -25.30 24.14
C PRO A 26 38.01 -24.48 25.00
N LEU A 27 37.12 -23.72 24.35
CA LEU A 27 35.81 -23.31 24.92
C LEU A 27 35.78 -22.04 25.79
N VAL A 28 35.99 -20.87 25.19
CA VAL A 28 35.11 -19.73 25.51
C VAL A 28 34.69 -19.11 24.20
N ALA A 29 33.51 -19.53 23.73
CA ALA A 29 32.81 -18.96 22.60
C ALA A 29 32.55 -17.48 22.88
N PHE A 30 33.40 -16.60 22.35
CA PHE A 30 33.15 -15.17 22.31
C PHE A 30 32.12 -14.92 21.21
N ILE A 31 30.84 -15.02 21.57
CA ILE A 31 29.73 -14.61 20.71
C ILE A 31 29.79 -13.09 20.63
N VAL A 32 30.35 -12.57 19.54
CA VAL A 32 30.25 -11.16 19.17
C VAL A 32 28.87 -10.96 18.53
N CYS A 33 27.90 -10.49 19.33
CA CYS A 33 26.60 -10.04 18.85
C CYS A 33 26.77 -8.76 18.03
N ILE A 34 26.95 -8.89 16.71
CA ILE A 34 26.76 -7.77 15.78
C ILE A 34 25.26 -7.53 15.66
N ALA A 35 24.75 -6.55 16.42
CA ALA A 35 23.40 -6.04 16.24
C ALA A 35 23.33 -5.29 14.90
N ALA A 36 23.00 -6.02 13.84
CA ALA A 36 22.61 -5.42 12.57
C ALA A 36 21.30 -4.65 12.79
N VAL A 37 21.37 -3.32 12.75
CA VAL A 37 20.20 -2.45 12.68
C VAL A 37 19.56 -2.68 11.32
N ILE A 38 18.62 -3.62 11.25
CA ILE A 38 17.78 -3.84 10.08
C ILE A 38 16.78 -2.68 10.07
N SER A 39 17.16 -1.60 9.38
CA SER A 39 16.23 -0.52 9.08
C SER A 39 15.09 -1.10 8.23
N PRO A 40 13.81 -0.99 8.63
CA PRO A 40 12.73 -1.42 7.76
C PRO A 40 12.76 -0.55 6.52
N LEU A 41 13.04 -1.15 5.35
CA LEU A 41 12.71 -0.53 4.08
C LEU A 41 11.19 -0.36 4.09
N SER A 42 10.74 0.86 4.36
CA SER A 42 9.36 1.26 4.15
C SER A 42 9.11 1.17 2.65
N SER A 43 8.69 -0.01 2.18
CA SER A 43 8.11 -0.14 0.86
C SER A 43 6.89 0.76 0.84
N ALA A 44 7.02 1.94 0.25
CA ALA A 44 5.88 2.77 -0.09
C ALA A 44 4.92 1.88 -0.89
N VAL A 45 3.81 1.48 -0.27
CA VAL A 45 2.73 0.77 -0.96
C VAL A 45 2.07 1.81 -1.84
N ALA A 46 2.66 2.07 -3.01
CA ALA A 46 1.90 2.66 -4.10
C ALA A 46 0.75 1.68 -4.34
N HIS A 47 -0.47 2.08 -3.97
CA HIS A 47 -1.69 1.27 -4.09
C HIS A 47 -1.96 0.98 -5.56
N SER A 48 -1.25 -0.01 -6.09
CA SER A 48 -1.34 -0.48 -7.45
C SER A 48 -2.01 -1.84 -7.42
N TYR A 49 -3.20 -1.93 -8.00
CA TYR A 49 -3.96 -3.17 -8.10
C TYR A 49 -3.63 -3.82 -9.45
N LYS A 50 -3.56 -5.16 -9.49
CA LYS A 50 -3.26 -5.90 -10.71
C LYS A 50 -4.29 -6.98 -11.00
N LEU A 51 -4.65 -7.10 -12.27
CA LEU A 51 -5.45 -8.18 -12.84
C LEU A 51 -4.74 -8.70 -14.10
N GLY A 52 -3.93 -9.75 -13.95
CA GLY A 52 -3.03 -10.18 -15.01
C GLY A 52 -2.11 -9.05 -15.47
N SER A 53 -2.23 -8.65 -16.74
CA SER A 53 -1.47 -7.54 -17.34
C SER A 53 -2.12 -6.16 -17.16
N ILE A 54 -3.27 -6.06 -16.49
CA ILE A 54 -3.89 -4.77 -16.19
C ILE A 54 -3.36 -4.25 -14.86
N SER A 55 -2.76 -3.06 -14.88
CA SER A 55 -2.37 -2.32 -13.69
C SER A 55 -3.33 -1.16 -13.46
N ILE A 56 -3.79 -0.99 -12.23
CA ILE A 56 -4.68 0.09 -11.80
C ILE A 56 -3.92 0.88 -10.75
N GLY A 57 -3.78 2.19 -10.97
CA GLY A 57 -3.15 3.09 -10.02
C GLY A 57 -4.11 3.56 -8.94
N HIS A 58 -3.80 4.72 -8.37
CA HIS A 58 -4.63 5.38 -7.38
C HIS A 58 -6.05 5.63 -7.91
N VAL A 59 -7.06 5.20 -7.15
CA VAL A 59 -8.47 5.37 -7.47
C VAL A 59 -9.09 6.25 -6.39
N TRP A 60 -9.77 7.30 -6.81
CA TRP A 60 -10.24 8.33 -5.90
C TRP A 60 -11.56 8.96 -6.36
N ALA A 61 -12.22 9.65 -5.44
CA ALA A 61 -13.42 10.41 -5.71
C ALA A 61 -13.44 11.71 -4.89
N PRO A 62 -13.92 12.83 -5.46
CA PRO A 62 -14.27 14.00 -4.66
C PRO A 62 -15.41 13.66 -3.69
N PRO A 63 -15.45 14.28 -2.50
CA PRO A 63 -16.60 14.16 -1.63
C PRO A 63 -17.88 14.61 -2.36
N PRO A 64 -19.01 13.91 -2.18
CA PRO A 64 -20.28 14.35 -2.73
C PRO A 64 -20.68 15.70 -2.14
N ALA A 65 -21.41 16.51 -2.92
CA ALA A 65 -22.01 17.73 -2.39
C ALA A 65 -23.02 17.40 -1.27
N ASP A 66 -23.31 18.37 -0.40
CA ASP A 66 -24.24 18.17 0.71
C ASP A 66 -25.61 17.66 0.22
N GLY A 67 -26.00 16.48 0.73
CA GLY A 67 -27.24 15.81 0.37
C GLY A 67 -27.24 15.08 -0.98
N ALA A 68 -26.13 15.09 -1.73
CA ALA A 68 -26.01 14.31 -2.95
C ALA A 68 -25.79 12.82 -2.64
N ASP A 69 -26.46 11.96 -3.40
CA ASP A 69 -26.34 10.50 -3.34
C ASP A 69 -25.54 9.93 -4.53
N GLU A 70 -24.77 10.78 -5.20
CA GLU A 70 -23.96 10.45 -6.36
C GLU A 70 -22.58 11.10 -6.31
N LEU A 71 -21.59 10.43 -6.91
CA LEU A 71 -20.21 10.93 -7.01
C LEU A 71 -19.49 10.34 -8.22
N PRO A 72 -18.55 11.09 -8.84
CA PRO A 72 -17.65 10.52 -9.83
C PRO A 72 -16.52 9.74 -9.15
N VAL A 73 -15.98 8.73 -9.84
CA VAL A 73 -14.72 8.06 -9.47
C VAL A 73 -13.73 8.14 -10.61
N TYR A 74 -12.49 8.48 -10.26
CA TYR A 74 -11.36 8.73 -11.13
C TYR A 74 -10.20 7.79 -10.80
N GLY A 75 -9.23 7.69 -11.71
CA GLY A 75 -8.04 6.87 -11.50
C GLY A 75 -7.30 6.57 -12.80
N ALA A 76 -6.19 5.85 -12.69
CA ALA A 76 -5.37 5.47 -13.85
C ALA A 76 -5.40 3.96 -14.09
N ILE A 77 -5.55 3.56 -15.35
CA ILE A 77 -5.54 2.15 -15.76
C ILE A 77 -4.52 1.99 -16.89
N LEU A 78 -3.67 0.96 -16.81
CA LEU A 78 -2.70 0.61 -17.84
C LEU A 78 -2.88 -0.85 -18.23
N ASN A 79 -3.19 -1.09 -19.50
CA ASN A 79 -3.12 -2.43 -20.08
C ASN A 79 -1.70 -2.71 -20.57
N GLN A 80 -0.96 -3.57 -19.87
CA GLN A 80 0.41 -3.98 -20.22
C GLN A 80 0.43 -5.28 -21.04
N GLY A 81 -0.72 -5.76 -21.49
CA GLY A 81 -0.82 -6.92 -22.37
C GLY A 81 -0.59 -6.57 -23.84
N GLU A 82 -0.58 -7.59 -24.69
CA GLU A 82 -0.39 -7.43 -26.15
C GLU A 82 -1.70 -7.11 -26.89
N ASN A 83 -2.83 -7.45 -26.28
CA ASN A 83 -4.17 -7.28 -26.87
C ASN A 83 -4.97 -6.23 -26.11
N THR A 84 -5.89 -5.57 -26.81
CA THR A 84 -6.88 -4.67 -26.21
C THR A 84 -7.63 -5.33 -25.06
N ALA A 85 -7.89 -4.54 -24.02
CA ALA A 85 -8.76 -4.92 -22.91
C ALA A 85 -9.98 -4.01 -22.89
N THR A 86 -11.04 -4.44 -22.21
CA THR A 86 -12.29 -3.69 -22.10
C THR A 86 -12.63 -3.56 -20.63
N LEU A 87 -12.82 -2.34 -20.14
CA LEU A 87 -13.51 -2.09 -18.87
C LEU A 87 -15.01 -2.06 -19.18
N ALA A 88 -15.70 -3.13 -18.82
CA ALA A 88 -17.13 -3.33 -19.11
C ALA A 88 -18.03 -2.65 -18.07
N GLY A 89 -17.51 -2.36 -16.88
CA GLY A 89 -18.27 -1.70 -15.84
C GLY A 89 -17.60 -1.76 -14.49
N ALA A 90 -18.36 -1.42 -13.45
CA ALA A 90 -17.91 -1.52 -12.07
C ALA A 90 -19.11 -1.72 -11.13
N SER A 91 -18.82 -2.09 -9.89
CA SER A 91 -19.82 -2.17 -8.82
C SER A 91 -19.21 -1.83 -7.48
N THR A 92 -20.04 -1.46 -6.51
CA THR A 92 -19.62 -1.23 -5.13
C THR A 92 -20.72 -1.62 -4.15
N PRO A 93 -20.38 -2.17 -2.97
CA PRO A 93 -21.38 -2.44 -1.94
C PRO A 93 -22.02 -1.15 -1.38
N VAL A 94 -21.38 0.01 -1.49
CA VAL A 94 -21.86 1.26 -0.86
C VAL A 94 -22.92 2.01 -1.68
N ALA A 95 -23.23 1.57 -2.90
CA ALA A 95 -24.15 2.27 -3.79
C ALA A 95 -25.10 1.30 -4.53
N GLY A 96 -26.13 1.85 -5.16
CA GLY A 96 -27.07 1.10 -5.97
C GLY A 96 -26.54 0.78 -7.37
N ASN A 97 -25.83 1.73 -7.99
CA ASN A 97 -25.32 1.58 -9.35
C ASN A 97 -23.95 2.25 -9.53
N VAL A 98 -23.17 1.71 -10.46
CA VAL A 98 -21.98 2.36 -11.01
C VAL A 98 -22.04 2.25 -12.53
N ARG A 99 -21.96 3.38 -13.22
CA ARG A 99 -22.05 3.45 -14.68
C ARG A 99 -20.84 4.18 -15.25
N LEU A 100 -20.49 3.90 -16.50
CA LEU A 100 -19.49 4.69 -17.23
C LEU A 100 -20.17 5.97 -17.73
N ARG A 101 -19.52 7.11 -17.52
CA ARG A 101 -20.02 8.42 -17.93
C ARG A 101 -18.93 9.17 -18.67
N ARG A 102 -19.30 9.85 -19.75
CA ARG A 102 -18.44 10.84 -20.42
C ARG A 102 -19.19 12.16 -20.50
N ARG A 103 -18.47 13.24 -20.20
CA ARG A 103 -18.97 14.61 -20.35
C ARG A 103 -18.12 15.33 -21.40
N GLU A 104 -18.77 15.88 -22.42
CA GLU A 104 -18.14 16.66 -23.49
C GLU A 104 -18.86 18.01 -23.59
N GLY A 105 -18.28 19.04 -22.96
CA GLY A 105 -18.99 20.31 -22.73
C GLY A 105 -20.25 20.09 -21.88
N ASN A 106 -21.41 20.44 -22.44
CA ASN A 106 -22.70 20.22 -21.79
C ASN A 106 -23.31 18.84 -22.10
N ASP A 107 -22.76 18.10 -23.06
CA ASP A 107 -23.28 16.78 -23.43
C ASP A 107 -22.81 15.71 -22.44
N VAL A 108 -23.72 14.77 -22.13
CA VAL A 108 -23.44 13.62 -21.27
C VAL A 108 -23.83 12.36 -22.01
N SER A 109 -22.86 11.47 -22.18
CA SER A 109 -23.07 10.13 -22.72
C SER A 109 -22.76 9.05 -21.67
N TRP A 110 -23.34 7.87 -21.90
CA TRP A 110 -23.22 6.71 -21.02
C TRP A 110 -22.68 5.52 -21.81
N PRO A 111 -21.35 5.45 -22.01
CA PRO A 111 -20.74 4.32 -22.71
C PRO A 111 -21.08 3.00 -22.02
N GLU A 112 -21.27 1.93 -22.80
CA GLU A 112 -21.43 0.59 -22.25
C GLU A 112 -20.08 -0.01 -21.83
N SER A 113 -18.98 0.45 -22.43
CA SER A 113 -17.63 -0.01 -22.10
C SER A 113 -16.56 1.01 -22.46
N ILE A 114 -15.35 0.81 -21.93
CA ILE A 114 -14.15 1.57 -22.25
C ILE A 114 -13.09 0.63 -22.82
N THR A 115 -12.57 0.99 -23.99
CA THR A 115 -11.47 0.29 -24.65
C THR A 115 -10.12 0.73 -24.09
N LEU A 116 -9.30 -0.23 -23.67
CA LEU A 116 -7.97 -0.05 -23.11
C LEU A 116 -6.91 -0.59 -24.08
N VAL A 117 -6.29 0.33 -24.81
CA VAL A 117 -5.25 0.02 -25.81
C VAL A 117 -3.97 -0.44 -25.10
N PRO A 118 -3.30 -1.51 -25.60
CA PRO A 118 -2.00 -1.94 -25.10
C PRO A 118 -1.00 -0.81 -24.90
N ASN A 119 -0.31 -0.84 -23.77
CA ASN A 119 0.78 0.06 -23.38
C ASN A 119 0.42 1.56 -23.43
N LYS A 120 -0.86 1.90 -23.42
CA LYS A 120 -1.34 3.28 -23.33
C LYS A 120 -2.08 3.47 -22.00
N PRO A 121 -1.59 4.35 -21.10
CA PRO A 121 -2.32 4.72 -19.91
C PRO A 121 -3.67 5.34 -20.27
N PHE A 122 -4.71 4.91 -19.57
CA PHE A 122 -6.06 5.45 -19.65
C PHE A 122 -6.41 6.09 -18.31
N GLY A 123 -6.61 7.41 -18.31
CA GLY A 123 -7.12 8.13 -17.14
C GLY A 123 -8.65 8.14 -17.12
N LEU A 124 -9.25 7.57 -16.08
CA LEU A 124 -10.63 7.90 -15.70
C LEU A 124 -10.61 9.30 -15.09
N ALA A 125 -11.20 10.28 -15.75
CA ALA A 125 -11.06 11.69 -15.36
C ALA A 125 -12.26 12.54 -15.74
N LYS A 126 -12.44 13.67 -15.05
CA LYS A 126 -13.58 14.59 -15.21
C LYS A 126 -13.83 15.04 -16.66
N TRP A 127 -12.77 15.28 -17.42
CA TRP A 127 -12.82 15.77 -18.81
C TRP A 127 -12.97 14.66 -19.86
N ARG A 128 -13.12 13.41 -19.44
CA ARG A 128 -13.31 12.26 -20.33
C ARG A 128 -14.14 11.17 -19.65
N GLU A 129 -14.04 9.93 -20.12
CA GLU A 129 -14.73 8.81 -19.50
C GLU A 129 -14.28 8.62 -18.04
N HIS A 130 -15.23 8.42 -17.14
CA HIS A 130 -15.04 8.12 -15.72
C HIS A 130 -16.20 7.27 -15.21
N LEU A 131 -16.11 6.81 -13.95
CA LEU A 131 -17.23 6.10 -13.32
C LEU A 131 -18.15 7.10 -12.63
N TRP A 132 -19.44 6.85 -12.69
CA TRP A 132 -20.46 7.62 -11.99
C TRP A 132 -21.23 6.69 -11.06
N VAL A 133 -21.08 6.92 -9.77
CA VAL A 133 -21.72 6.15 -8.69
C VAL A 133 -23.03 6.85 -8.32
N THR A 134 -24.13 6.12 -8.21
CA THR A 134 -25.44 6.67 -7.82
C THR A 134 -26.15 5.79 -6.80
N GLY A 135 -27.00 6.41 -5.99
CA GLY A 135 -27.76 5.74 -4.94
C GLY A 135 -26.85 5.30 -3.79
N LEU A 136 -26.01 6.20 -3.28
CA LEU A 136 -25.22 5.96 -2.08
C LEU A 136 -26.12 5.52 -0.92
N LYS A 137 -25.77 4.41 -0.27
CA LYS A 137 -26.55 3.80 0.82
C LYS A 137 -26.28 4.45 2.18
N SER A 138 -25.21 5.23 2.28
CA SER A 138 -24.82 5.96 3.48
C SER A 138 -24.03 7.20 3.07
N PRO A 139 -23.99 8.25 3.92
CA PRO A 139 -23.18 9.43 3.65
C PRO A 139 -21.70 9.06 3.47
N VAL A 140 -21.06 9.65 2.47
CA VAL A 140 -19.63 9.52 2.18
C VAL A 140 -18.99 10.90 2.37
N LYS A 141 -17.89 10.99 3.12
CA LYS A 141 -17.18 12.25 3.40
C LYS A 141 -15.71 12.15 3.02
N ALA A 142 -15.04 13.30 2.93
CA ALA A 142 -13.60 13.36 2.74
C ALA A 142 -12.86 12.52 3.81
N GLY A 143 -11.83 11.80 3.38
CA GLY A 143 -11.07 10.85 4.18
C GLY A 143 -11.69 9.46 4.28
N ASP A 144 -12.93 9.26 3.85
CA ASP A 144 -13.52 7.92 3.78
C ASP A 144 -12.88 7.08 2.68
N THR A 145 -13.01 5.77 2.81
CA THR A 145 -12.63 4.82 1.76
C THR A 145 -13.75 3.81 1.53
N PHE A 146 -13.94 3.38 0.30
CA PHE A 146 -14.88 2.30 -0.02
C PHE A 146 -14.34 1.37 -1.10
N GLU A 147 -14.80 0.12 -1.11
CA GLU A 147 -14.43 -0.85 -2.13
C GLU A 147 -15.16 -0.56 -3.45
N LEU A 148 -14.44 -0.66 -4.55
CA LEU A 148 -14.97 -0.64 -5.90
C LEU A 148 -14.43 -1.84 -6.66
N THR A 149 -15.30 -2.65 -7.24
CA THR A 149 -14.91 -3.74 -8.12
C THR A 149 -14.98 -3.28 -9.57
N LEU A 150 -13.86 -3.32 -10.27
CA LEU A 150 -13.77 -3.06 -11.72
C LEU A 150 -13.95 -4.37 -12.49
N ASP A 151 -14.79 -4.34 -13.53
CA ASP A 151 -15.11 -5.51 -14.36
C ASP A 151 -14.48 -5.37 -15.75
N PHE A 152 -13.49 -6.22 -16.04
CA PHE A 152 -12.79 -6.25 -17.32
C PHE A 152 -13.34 -7.32 -18.28
N GLY A 153 -14.59 -7.73 -18.07
CA GLY A 153 -15.29 -8.73 -18.87
C GLY A 153 -14.59 -10.08 -18.81
N THR A 154 -14.16 -10.59 -19.97
CA THR A 154 -13.49 -11.89 -20.09
C THR A 154 -12.15 -11.96 -19.37
N LYS A 155 -11.53 -10.81 -19.04
CA LYS A 155 -10.29 -10.76 -18.26
C LYS A 155 -10.51 -10.87 -16.74
N GLY A 156 -11.76 -10.84 -16.29
CA GLY A 156 -12.15 -10.98 -14.89
C GLY A 156 -12.39 -9.63 -14.19
N LYS A 157 -12.48 -9.69 -12.87
CA LYS A 157 -12.78 -8.54 -12.01
C LYS A 157 -11.69 -8.33 -10.98
N VAL A 158 -11.54 -7.09 -10.50
CA VAL A 158 -10.57 -6.73 -9.46
C VAL A 158 -11.16 -5.69 -8.52
N ALA A 159 -11.04 -5.96 -7.23
CA ALA A 159 -11.39 -5.02 -6.18
C ALA A 159 -10.27 -3.98 -6.01
N THR A 160 -10.65 -2.72 -5.94
CA THR A 160 -9.80 -1.57 -5.63
C THR A 160 -10.42 -0.79 -4.48
N THR A 161 -9.59 -0.09 -3.73
CA THR A 161 -10.06 0.90 -2.75
C THR A 161 -10.18 2.25 -3.44
N VAL A 162 -11.31 2.92 -3.25
CA VAL A 162 -11.50 4.32 -3.59
C VAL A 162 -11.23 5.15 -2.35
N ILE A 163 -10.38 6.17 -2.47
CA ILE A 163 -10.15 7.16 -1.42
C ILE A 163 -10.96 8.41 -1.74
N VAL A 164 -11.68 8.94 -0.75
CA VAL A 164 -12.50 10.14 -0.91
C VAL A 164 -11.67 11.36 -0.51
N GLU A 165 -11.36 12.21 -1.47
CA GLU A 165 -10.42 13.34 -1.33
C GLU A 165 -10.73 14.41 -2.37
N ASP A 166 -10.44 15.68 -2.06
CA ASP A 166 -10.76 16.81 -2.94
C ASP A 166 -9.98 16.79 -4.27
N GLU A 167 -8.75 16.27 -4.25
CA GLU A 167 -7.86 16.14 -5.39
C GLU A 167 -7.12 14.80 -5.34
N ALA A 168 -6.59 14.35 -6.49
CA ALA A 168 -5.79 13.13 -6.55
C ALA A 168 -4.57 13.26 -5.62
N GLY A 169 -4.52 12.45 -4.57
CA GLY A 169 -3.38 12.39 -3.66
C GLY A 169 -2.07 12.13 -4.40
N HIS A 170 -1.06 12.99 -4.19
CA HIS A 170 0.30 12.89 -4.73
C HIS A 170 1.28 12.36 -3.70
#